data_AF-A0A7S2T4X6-F1
#
_entry.id   AF-A0A7S2T4X6-F1
#
_cell.length_a   1.000
_cell.length_b   1.000
_cell.length_c   1.000
_cell.angle_alpha   90.00
_cell.angle_beta   90.00
_cell.angle_gamma   90.00
#
_symmetry.space_group_name_H-M   'P 1'
#
loop_
_entity.id
_entity.type
_entity.pdbx_description
1 polymer ?
#
loop_
_entity_poly.entity_id
_entity_poly.type
_entity_poly.pdbx_seq_one_letter_code
_entity_poly.pdbx_strand_id
1 'polypeptide(L)'
;RGFVMANDLHMLYLVTPIHGCSSLQLNWSQYYERWLNDFDELDSAVWGAVELEDNFLHNKRIGRSGSYNADEKNKEWRAKRFYWALILRELVRETNLAEIAKGYGVSQSQIQVLQERSVYFASMCGLMCERLGWTDMQALIEKFQARVFFGAQADVLSLAEIPGIKTYQARILYKG
;
A
#
# COMPACT_ATOMS: atom_id res chain seq x y z
N ARG A 1 -9.83 -2.86 18.23
CA ARG A 1 -9.28 -3.04 16.86
C ARG A 1 -10.34 -2.58 15.88
N GLY A 2 -10.05 -1.61 15.02
CA GLY A 2 -11.03 -0.97 14.16
C GLY A 2 -10.56 -0.95 12.71
N PHE A 3 -11.50 -1.10 11.78
CA PHE A 3 -11.24 -1.00 10.35
C PHE A 3 -11.49 0.43 9.87
N VAL A 4 -10.42 1.17 9.60
CA VAL A 4 -10.49 2.54 9.07
C VAL A 4 -10.78 2.52 7.57
N MET A 5 -11.97 2.96 7.18
CA MET A 5 -12.41 3.09 5.77
C MET A 5 -12.45 4.54 5.26
N ALA A 6 -12.03 5.49 6.09
CA ALA A 6 -12.04 6.90 5.73
C ALA A 6 -11.05 7.23 4.59
N ASN A 7 -10.04 6.37 4.37
CA ASN A 7 -9.14 6.45 3.22
C ASN A 7 -8.79 5.06 2.67
N ASP A 8 -8.14 5.08 1.51
CA ASP A 8 -7.73 3.88 0.78
C ASP A 8 -6.60 3.09 1.46
N LEU A 9 -5.88 3.71 2.40
CA LEU A 9 -4.60 3.18 2.87
C LEU A 9 -4.74 1.87 3.62
N HIS A 10 -5.79 1.71 4.44
CA HIS A 10 -6.00 0.45 5.16
C HIS A 10 -6.30 -0.71 4.21
N MET A 11 -7.11 -0.46 3.17
CA MET A 11 -7.39 -1.47 2.15
C MET A 11 -6.13 -1.83 1.36
N LEU A 12 -5.33 -0.83 0.98
CA LEU A 12 -4.04 -1.04 0.32
C LEU A 12 -3.07 -1.82 1.21
N TYR A 13 -3.04 -1.56 2.51
CA TYR A 13 -2.27 -2.34 3.47
C TYR A 13 -2.70 -3.80 3.47
N LEU A 14 -4.01 -4.07 3.51
CA LEU A 14 -4.56 -5.43 3.52
C LEU A 14 -4.21 -6.21 2.26
N VAL A 15 -4.15 -5.57 1.08
CA VAL A 15 -3.73 -6.22 -0.18
C VAL A 15 -2.22 -6.16 -0.44
N THR A 16 -1.44 -5.50 0.41
CA THR A 16 0.03 -5.50 0.31
C THR A 16 0.59 -6.84 0.82
N PRO A 17 1.38 -7.59 0.04
CA PRO A 17 1.89 -8.90 0.44
C PRO A 17 2.81 -8.85 1.66
N ILE A 18 2.66 -9.83 2.56
CA ILE A 18 3.48 -10.01 3.76
C ILE A 18 4.85 -10.61 3.42
N HIS A 19 4.91 -11.45 2.38
CA HIS A 19 6.09 -12.20 1.97
C HIS A 19 6.68 -11.65 0.67
N GLY A 20 8.01 -11.53 0.59
CA GLY A 20 8.73 -11.09 -0.62
C GLY A 20 9.01 -9.59 -0.73
N CYS A 21 8.48 -8.78 0.18
CA CYS A 21 8.75 -7.34 0.33
C CYS A 21 9.99 -7.03 1.20
N SER A 22 10.73 -8.07 1.60
CA SER A 22 11.85 -8.01 2.56
C SER A 22 13.19 -7.61 1.95
N SER A 23 13.33 -7.56 0.63
CA SER A 23 14.57 -7.18 -0.04
C SER A 23 14.82 -5.66 -0.04
N LEU A 24 13.85 -4.86 0.38
CA LEU A 24 14.03 -3.41 0.47
C LEU A 24 14.93 -3.06 1.66
N GLN A 25 16.07 -2.47 1.35
CA GLN A 25 16.87 -1.73 2.32
C GLN A 25 16.18 -0.39 2.58
N LEU A 26 15.26 -0.39 3.55
CA LEU A 26 14.45 0.77 3.88
C LEU A 26 15.29 1.81 4.63
N ASN A 27 15.31 3.05 4.13
CA ASN A 27 15.93 4.15 4.84
C ASN A 27 14.98 4.68 5.93
N TRP A 28 15.19 4.24 7.17
CA TRP A 28 14.35 4.61 8.31
C TRP A 28 14.30 6.12 8.57
N SER A 29 15.38 6.85 8.28
CA SER A 29 15.41 8.31 8.40
C SER A 29 14.47 8.98 7.42
N GLN A 30 14.52 8.56 6.14
CA GLN A 30 13.61 9.06 5.12
C GLN A 30 12.15 8.73 5.45
N TYR A 31 11.88 7.51 5.94
CA TYR A 31 10.52 7.13 6.34
C TYR A 31 10.01 7.96 7.50
N TYR A 32 10.83 8.20 8.52
CA TYR A 32 10.45 9.05 9.65
C TYR A 32 10.18 10.50 9.21
N GLU A 33 10.99 11.06 8.29
CA GLU A 33 10.73 12.39 7.74
C GLU A 33 9.41 12.46 6.98
N ARG A 34 9.07 11.44 6.18
CA ARG A 34 7.76 11.36 5.52
C ARG A 34 6.62 11.24 6.53
N TRP A 35 6.80 10.42 7.55
CA TRP A 35 5.79 10.26 8.60
C TRP A 35 5.49 11.60 9.30
N LEU A 36 6.49 12.44 9.52
CA LEU A 36 6.28 13.77 10.12
C LEU A 36 5.62 14.78 9.19
N ASN A 37 5.91 14.74 7.88
CA ASN A 37 5.51 15.78 6.94
C ASN A 37 4.25 15.44 6.12
N ASP A 38 4.05 14.15 5.82
CA ASP A 38 3.08 13.70 4.82
C ASP A 38 1.86 13.00 5.46
N PHE A 39 1.95 12.51 6.70
CA PHE A 39 0.84 11.78 7.33
C PHE A 39 -0.22 12.73 7.88
N ASP A 40 -1.47 12.48 7.53
CA ASP A 40 -2.63 13.12 8.11
C ASP A 40 -3.20 12.32 9.30
N GLU A 41 -4.32 12.80 9.87
CA GLU A 41 -5.02 12.13 10.97
C GLU A 41 -5.50 10.73 10.59
N LEU A 42 -5.88 10.51 9.33
CA LEU A 42 -6.36 9.21 8.86
C LEU A 42 -5.22 8.22 8.71
N ASP A 43 -4.08 8.65 8.17
CA ASP A 43 -2.87 7.85 8.07
C ASP A 43 -2.37 7.42 9.46
N SER A 44 -2.45 8.34 10.43
CA SER A 44 -2.12 8.06 11.84
C SER A 44 -3.11 7.08 12.48
N ALA A 45 -4.39 7.16 12.14
CA ALA A 45 -5.40 6.19 12.58
C ALA A 45 -5.14 4.79 11.99
N VAL A 46 -4.76 4.69 10.71
CA VAL A 46 -4.39 3.40 10.09
C VAL A 46 -3.10 2.86 10.71
N TRP A 47 -2.11 3.71 10.99
CA TRP A 47 -0.86 3.35 11.67
C TRP A 47 -1.13 2.69 13.03
N GLY A 48 -1.96 3.31 13.87
CA GLY A 48 -2.39 2.73 15.14
C GLY A 48 -3.24 1.46 14.97
N ALA A 49 -4.11 1.41 13.96
CA ALA A 49 -4.95 0.23 13.67
C ALA A 49 -4.14 -1.01 13.29
N VAL A 50 -2.98 -0.83 12.65
CA VAL A 50 -2.03 -1.92 12.34
C VAL A 50 -1.03 -2.18 13.48
N GLU A 51 -1.28 -1.68 14.69
CA GLU A 51 -0.48 -1.95 15.88
C GLU A 51 0.98 -1.51 15.73
N LEU A 52 1.16 -0.31 15.15
CA LEU A 52 2.43 0.41 15.15
C LEU A 52 2.35 1.59 16.11
N GLU A 53 3.42 1.78 16.87
CA GLU A 53 3.52 2.87 17.85
C GLU A 53 4.15 4.11 17.19
N ASP A 54 3.73 5.31 17.59
CA ASP A 54 4.24 6.57 17.00
C ASP A 54 5.76 6.73 17.17
N ASN A 55 6.29 6.26 18.30
CA ASN A 55 7.72 6.31 18.60
C ASN A 55 8.54 5.25 17.84
N PHE A 56 7.90 4.31 17.13
CA PHE A 56 8.58 3.21 16.46
C PHE A 56 9.56 3.70 15.39
N LEU A 57 9.12 4.59 14.50
CA LEU A 57 9.97 5.14 13.44
C LEU A 57 11.09 6.01 14.01
N HIS A 58 10.79 6.80 15.04
CA HIS A 58 11.80 7.59 15.75
C HIS A 58 12.92 6.70 16.30
N ASN A 59 12.54 5.62 17.00
CA ASN A 59 13.48 4.66 17.58
C ASN A 59 14.31 3.94 16.51
N LYS A 60 13.69 3.49 15.40
CA LYS A 60 14.41 2.86 14.28
C LYS A 60 15.42 3.83 13.63
N ARG A 61 15.04 5.10 13.42
CA ARG A 61 15.92 6.13 12.84
C ARG A 61 17.20 6.32 13.67
N ILE A 62 17.08 6.41 14.99
CA ILE A 62 18.23 6.65 15.89
C ILE A 62 18.99 5.36 16.25
N GLY A 63 18.65 4.23 15.63
CA GLY A 63 19.27 2.94 15.91
C GLY A 63 18.89 2.33 17.27
N ARG A 64 17.89 2.88 17.96
CA ARG A 64 17.31 2.26 19.16
C ARG A 64 16.40 1.12 18.71
N SER A 65 16.95 -0.07 18.59
CA SER A 65 16.13 -1.29 18.50
C SER A 65 15.86 -1.82 19.90
N GLY A 66 14.63 -2.27 20.14
CA GLY A 66 14.30 -3.04 21.34
C GLY A 66 15.10 -4.35 21.41
N SER A 67 14.86 -5.14 22.46
CA SER A 67 15.40 -6.51 22.54
C SER A 67 15.08 -7.27 21.24
N TYR A 68 16.05 -8.01 20.70
CA TYR A 68 15.92 -8.76 19.44
C TYR A 68 14.97 -9.96 19.65
N ASN A 69 13.67 -9.66 19.76
CA ASN A 69 12.61 -10.61 20.06
C ASN A 69 11.59 -10.69 18.91
N ALA A 70 10.71 -11.68 18.96
CA ALA A 70 9.71 -11.91 17.91
C ALA A 70 8.73 -10.73 17.73
N ASP A 71 8.45 -9.96 18.80
CA ASP A 71 7.55 -8.81 18.76
C ASP A 71 8.16 -7.63 18.00
N GLU A 72 9.43 -7.34 18.23
CA GLU A 72 10.15 -6.27 17.53
C GLU A 72 10.27 -6.58 16.03
N LYS A 73 10.57 -7.83 15.68
CA LYS A 73 10.53 -8.30 14.28
C LYS A 73 9.11 -8.19 13.72
N ASN A 74 8.09 -8.37 14.55
CA ASN A 74 6.71 -8.25 14.15
C ASN A 74 6.31 -6.81 13.79
N LYS A 75 6.69 -5.86 14.64
CA LYS A 75 6.49 -4.42 14.37
C LYS A 75 7.25 -3.98 13.12
N GLU A 76 8.47 -4.48 12.94
CA GLU A 76 9.27 -4.13 11.76
C GLU A 76 8.63 -4.60 10.44
N TRP A 77 8.06 -5.82 10.38
CA TRP A 77 7.37 -6.23 9.16
C TRP A 77 6.10 -5.43 8.91
N ARG A 78 5.36 -5.05 9.97
CA ARG A 78 4.17 -4.20 9.84
C ARG A 78 4.53 -2.82 9.29
N ALA A 79 5.60 -2.21 9.80
CA ALA A 79 6.08 -0.92 9.33
C ALA A 79 6.57 -0.96 7.88
N LYS A 80 7.31 -2.01 7.49
CA LYS A 80 7.74 -2.22 6.10
C LYS A 80 6.55 -2.44 5.16
N ARG A 81 5.57 -3.25 5.57
CA ARG A 81 4.33 -3.46 4.80
C ARG A 81 3.56 -2.15 4.63
N PHE A 82 3.50 -1.33 5.68
CA PHE A 82 2.87 0.00 5.62
C PHE A 82 3.58 0.91 4.62
N TYR A 83 4.92 0.90 4.58
CA TYR A 83 5.70 1.67 3.60
C TYR A 83 5.36 1.28 2.16
N TRP A 84 5.22 -0.02 1.89
CA TRP A 84 4.79 -0.52 0.59
C TRP A 84 3.34 -0.14 0.25
N ALA A 85 2.44 -0.12 1.24
CA ALA A 85 1.07 0.36 1.04
C ALA A 85 1.01 1.84 0.66
N LEU A 86 1.92 2.68 1.19
CA LEU A 86 2.05 4.08 0.77
C LEU A 86 2.49 4.21 -0.70
N ILE A 87 3.40 3.34 -1.16
CA ILE A 87 3.81 3.30 -2.57
C ILE A 87 2.63 2.90 -3.46
N LEU A 88 1.86 1.88 -3.07
CA LEU A 88 0.64 1.50 -3.79
C LEU A 88 -0.40 2.62 -3.80
N ARG A 89 -0.49 3.42 -2.73
CA ARG A 89 -1.39 4.57 -2.66
C ARG A 89 -1.06 5.60 -3.72
N GLU A 90 0.22 5.94 -3.89
CA GLU A 90 0.65 6.86 -4.94
C GLU A 90 0.42 6.28 -6.33
N LEU A 91 0.61 4.97 -6.50
CA LEU A 91 0.31 4.29 -7.75
C LEU A 91 -1.17 4.40 -8.13
N VAL A 92 -2.10 4.07 -7.22
CA VAL A 92 -3.54 4.15 -7.50
C VAL A 92 -4.07 5.59 -7.55
N ARG A 93 -3.28 6.57 -7.13
CA ARG A 93 -3.54 8.00 -7.34
C ARG A 93 -3.08 8.51 -8.70
N GLU A 94 -2.50 7.63 -9.52
CA GLU A 94 -1.97 7.92 -10.86
C GLU A 94 -0.74 8.83 -10.85
N THR A 95 0.03 8.81 -9.75
CA THR A 95 1.33 9.49 -9.68
C THR A 95 2.33 8.81 -10.62
N ASN A 96 3.20 9.59 -11.26
CA ASN A 96 4.16 9.06 -12.22
C ASN A 96 5.14 8.07 -11.55
N LEU A 97 5.35 6.88 -12.14
CA LEU A 97 6.26 5.85 -11.61
C LEU A 97 7.67 6.35 -11.30
N ALA A 98 8.21 7.27 -12.11
CA ALA A 98 9.53 7.86 -11.88
C ALA A 98 9.56 8.77 -10.65
N GLU A 99 8.48 9.52 -10.41
CA GLU A 99 8.32 10.38 -9.24
C GLU A 99 8.17 9.54 -7.96
N ILE A 100 7.37 8.48 -8.00
CA ILE A 100 7.24 7.52 -6.90
C ILE A 100 8.60 6.88 -6.60
N ALA A 101 9.29 6.37 -7.63
CA ALA A 101 10.60 5.75 -7.49
C ALA A 101 11.61 6.68 -6.80
N LYS A 102 11.72 7.93 -7.28
CA LYS A 102 12.58 8.96 -6.69
C LYS A 102 12.17 9.31 -5.26
N GLY A 103 10.86 9.47 -5.01
CA GLY A 103 10.32 9.82 -3.70
C GLY A 103 10.62 8.75 -2.65
N TYR A 104 10.36 7.49 -2.96
CA TYR A 104 10.47 6.40 -1.99
C TYR A 104 11.85 5.73 -1.95
N GLY A 105 12.78 6.17 -2.79
CA GLY A 105 14.13 5.58 -2.87
C GLY A 105 14.12 4.15 -3.42
N VAL A 106 13.19 3.84 -4.32
CA VAL A 106 12.99 2.51 -4.92
C VAL A 106 13.14 2.59 -6.44
N SER A 107 13.35 1.46 -7.12
CA SER A 107 13.33 1.42 -8.59
C SER A 107 11.90 1.28 -9.12
N GLN A 108 11.67 1.72 -10.36
CA GLN A 108 10.37 1.48 -11.03
C GLN A 108 10.05 -0.01 -11.16
N SER A 109 11.08 -0.85 -11.37
CA SER A 109 10.90 -2.30 -11.40
C SER A 109 10.43 -2.87 -10.07
N GLN A 110 10.90 -2.33 -8.94
CA GLN A 110 10.41 -2.74 -7.62
C GLN A 110 8.93 -2.37 -7.44
N ILE A 111 8.50 -1.20 -7.94
CA ILE A 111 7.09 -0.78 -7.89
C ILE A 111 6.22 -1.69 -8.76
N GLN A 112 6.67 -2.06 -9.97
CA GLN A 112 5.95 -2.98 -10.84
C GLN A 112 5.82 -4.38 -10.21
N VAL A 113 6.90 -4.91 -9.64
CA VAL A 113 6.88 -6.19 -8.92
C VAL A 113 5.96 -6.13 -7.70
N LEU A 114 5.96 -5.02 -6.97
CA LEU A 114 5.03 -4.79 -5.87
C LEU A 114 3.58 -4.82 -6.38
N GLN A 115 3.29 -4.09 -7.45
CA GLN A 115 1.95 -4.01 -8.06
C GLN A 115 1.45 -5.41 -8.45
N GLU A 116 2.23 -6.15 -9.25
CA GLU A 116 1.88 -7.51 -9.69
C GLU A 116 1.60 -8.45 -8.51
N ARG A 117 2.49 -8.45 -7.50
CA ARG A 117 2.32 -9.30 -6.32
C ARG A 117 1.13 -8.90 -5.47
N SER A 118 0.83 -7.60 -5.40
CA SER A 118 -0.31 -7.09 -4.63
C SER A 118 -1.63 -7.45 -5.30
N VAL A 119 -1.69 -7.42 -6.64
CA VAL A 119 -2.86 -7.93 -7.38
C VAL A 119 -3.06 -9.41 -7.10
N TYR A 120 -2.00 -10.23 -7.23
CA TYR A 120 -2.09 -11.66 -6.98
C TYR A 120 -2.54 -11.96 -5.54
N PHE A 121 -1.96 -11.25 -4.57
CA PHE A 121 -2.32 -11.41 -3.16
C PHE A 121 -3.77 -10.96 -2.87
N ALA A 122 -4.22 -9.86 -3.49
CA ALA A 122 -5.61 -9.43 -3.40
C ALA A 122 -6.57 -10.51 -3.94
N SER A 123 -6.26 -11.14 -5.08
CA SER A 123 -7.04 -12.26 -5.62
C SER A 123 -7.16 -13.41 -4.60
N MET A 124 -6.05 -13.77 -3.93
CA MET A 124 -6.06 -14.80 -2.89
C MET A 124 -6.93 -14.42 -1.70
N CYS A 125 -6.83 -13.16 -1.24
CA CYS A 125 -7.65 -12.65 -0.16
C CYS A 125 -9.15 -12.61 -0.54
N GLY A 126 -9.47 -12.27 -1.78
CA GLY A 126 -10.83 -12.29 -2.32
C GLY A 126 -11.42 -13.71 -2.30
N LEU A 127 -10.71 -14.70 -2.85
CA LEU A 127 -11.11 -16.11 -2.81
C LEU A 127 -11.28 -16.64 -1.37
N MET A 128 -10.42 -16.20 -0.45
CA MET A 128 -10.54 -16.57 0.95
C MET A 128 -11.82 -16.00 1.56
N CYS A 129 -12.13 -14.72 1.29
CA CYS A 129 -13.36 -14.08 1.77
C CYS A 129 -14.61 -14.76 1.19
N GLU A 130 -14.58 -15.13 -0.09
CA GLU A 130 -15.64 -15.91 -0.75
C GLU A 130 -15.89 -17.23 0.00
N ARG A 131 -14.82 -18.00 0.25
CA ARG A 131 -14.90 -19.30 0.94
C ARG A 131 -15.39 -19.19 2.38
N LEU A 132 -15.16 -18.06 3.04
CA LEU A 132 -15.63 -17.79 4.40
C LEU A 132 -17.03 -17.15 4.44
N GLY A 133 -17.63 -16.84 3.29
CA GLY A 133 -18.91 -16.15 3.18
C GLY A 133 -18.86 -14.66 3.53
N TRP A 134 -17.67 -14.04 3.51
CA TRP A 134 -17.46 -12.62 3.80
C TRP A 134 -17.63 -11.76 2.55
N THR A 135 -18.86 -11.69 2.04
CA THR A 135 -19.19 -11.08 0.74
C THR A 135 -18.81 -9.60 0.66
N ASP A 136 -19.06 -8.81 1.71
CA ASP A 136 -18.72 -7.38 1.72
C ASP A 136 -17.21 -7.15 1.63
N MET A 137 -16.44 -7.96 2.37
CA MET A 137 -14.98 -7.87 2.36
C MET A 137 -14.41 -8.32 1.02
N GLN A 138 -14.97 -9.36 0.42
CA GLN A 138 -14.62 -9.81 -0.92
C GLN A 138 -14.82 -8.68 -1.94
N ALA A 139 -15.99 -8.05 -1.98
CA ALA A 139 -16.30 -6.98 -2.92
C ALA A 139 -15.36 -5.77 -2.73
N LEU A 140 -15.01 -5.44 -1.48
CA LEU A 140 -14.01 -4.41 -1.18
C LEU A 140 -12.64 -4.79 -1.72
N ILE A 141 -12.17 -6.03 -1.50
CA ILE A 141 -10.88 -6.50 -1.99
C ILE A 141 -10.83 -6.48 -3.52
N GLU A 142 -11.86 -6.96 -4.21
CA GLU A 142 -11.94 -6.99 -5.67
C GLU A 142 -11.87 -5.57 -6.27
N LYS A 143 -12.57 -4.61 -5.65
CA LYS A 143 -12.50 -3.20 -6.06
C LYS A 143 -11.07 -2.65 -5.96
N PHE A 144 -10.36 -2.94 -4.86
CA PHE A 144 -8.98 -2.48 -4.69
C PHE A 144 -7.98 -3.24 -5.55
N GLN A 145 -8.23 -4.53 -5.81
CA GLN A 145 -7.44 -5.32 -6.74
C GLN A 145 -7.45 -4.68 -8.14
N ALA A 146 -8.62 -4.29 -8.65
CA ALA A 146 -8.73 -3.62 -9.95
C ALA A 146 -7.95 -2.30 -9.98
N ARG A 147 -8.09 -1.47 -8.93
CA ARG A 147 -7.32 -0.22 -8.80
C ARG A 147 -5.82 -0.43 -8.81
N VAL A 148 -5.34 -1.42 -8.07
CA VAL A 148 -3.91 -1.76 -8.04
C VAL A 148 -3.46 -2.32 -9.38
N PHE A 149 -4.26 -3.17 -10.03
CA PHE A 149 -3.94 -3.75 -11.34
C PHE A 149 -3.74 -2.68 -12.42
N PHE A 150 -4.65 -1.73 -12.53
CA PHE A 150 -4.53 -0.64 -13.50
C PHE A 150 -3.63 0.51 -13.02
N GLY A 151 -3.31 0.58 -11.72
CA GLY A 151 -2.64 1.74 -11.14
C GLY A 151 -3.47 3.02 -11.34
N ALA A 152 -4.77 2.92 -11.04
CA ALA A 152 -5.76 3.92 -11.40
C ALA A 152 -6.74 4.23 -10.25
N GLN A 153 -7.33 5.41 -10.30
CA GLN A 153 -8.42 5.76 -9.41
C GLN A 153 -9.73 5.10 -9.86
N ALA A 154 -10.69 5.00 -8.93
CA ALA A 154 -11.95 4.29 -9.14
C ALA A 154 -12.81 4.87 -10.27
N ASP A 155 -12.73 6.18 -10.52
CA ASP A 155 -13.50 6.90 -11.53
C ASP A 155 -13.10 6.54 -12.97
N VAL A 156 -11.84 6.13 -13.17
CA VAL A 156 -11.28 5.80 -14.49
C VAL A 156 -11.24 4.31 -14.79
N LEU A 157 -11.54 3.43 -13.82
CA LEU A 157 -11.48 1.98 -14.00
C LEU A 157 -12.32 1.49 -15.19
N SER A 158 -13.56 1.96 -15.32
CA SER A 158 -14.46 1.55 -16.41
C SER A 158 -13.88 1.82 -17.81
N LEU A 159 -13.05 2.86 -17.95
CA LEU A 159 -12.34 3.20 -19.19
C LEU A 159 -11.04 2.41 -19.32
N ALA A 160 -10.32 2.17 -18.22
CA ALA A 160 -9.08 1.40 -18.20
C ALA A 160 -9.29 -0.10 -18.46
N GLU A 161 -10.49 -0.63 -18.17
CA GLU A 161 -10.88 -2.01 -18.44
C GLU A 161 -11.09 -2.30 -19.94
N ILE A 162 -11.25 -1.26 -20.77
CA ILE A 162 -11.43 -1.42 -22.21
C ILE A 162 -10.11 -1.94 -22.82
N PRO A 163 -10.13 -3.09 -23.53
CA PRO A 163 -8.93 -3.66 -24.12
C PRO A 163 -8.16 -2.66 -24.99
N GLY A 164 -6.86 -2.51 -24.73
CA GLY A 164 -5.98 -1.60 -25.47
C GLY A 164 -5.94 -0.16 -24.95
N ILE A 165 -6.77 0.21 -23.97
CA ILE A 165 -6.70 1.52 -23.31
C ILE A 165 -5.76 1.43 -22.11
N LYS A 166 -4.68 2.22 -22.14
CA LYS A 166 -3.79 2.39 -20.99
C LYS A 166 -4.38 3.40 -20.01
N THR A 167 -4.03 3.30 -18.73
CA THR A 167 -4.52 4.18 -17.65
C THR A 167 -4.39 5.67 -17.97
N TYR A 168 -3.26 6.10 -18.54
CA TYR A 168 -3.09 7.51 -18.93
C TYR A 168 -4.07 7.94 -20.04
N GLN A 169 -4.40 7.05 -20.99
CA GLN A 169 -5.37 7.32 -22.05
C GLN A 169 -6.78 7.39 -21.47
N ALA A 170 -7.11 6.46 -20.57
CA ALA A 170 -8.38 6.44 -19.85
C ALA A 170 -8.59 7.76 -19.06
N ARG A 171 -7.55 8.28 -18.40
CA ARG A 171 -7.62 9.57 -17.69
C ARG A 171 -7.80 10.77 -18.62
N ILE A 172 -7.21 10.76 -19.81
CA ILE A 172 -7.44 11.81 -20.83
C ILE A 172 -8.88 11.76 -21.30
N LEU A 173 -9.41 10.57 -21.62
CA LEU A 173 -10.80 10.38 -22.06
C LEU A 173 -11.81 10.79 -21.00
N TYR A 174 -11.51 10.56 -19.72
CA TYR A 174 -12.37 10.97 -18.61
C TYR A 174 -12.48 12.50 -18.44
N LYS A 175 -11.44 13.25 -18.83
CA LYS A 175 -11.38 14.71 -18.70
C LYS A 175 -11.89 15.47 -19.93
N GLY A 176 -11.99 14.80 -21.07
CA GLY A 176 -12.49 15.35 -22.33
C GLY A 176 -14.02 15.37 -22.36
#